data_AF-A0A6P2A4A1-F1
#
_entry.id   AF-A0A6P2A4A1-F1
#
_cell.length_a   1.000
_cell.length_b   1.000
_cell.length_c   1.000
_cell.angle_alpha   90.00
_cell.angle_beta   90.00
_cell.angle_gamma   90.00
#
_symmetry.space_group_name_H-M   'P 1'
#
loop_
_entity.id
_entity.type
_entity.pdbx_description
1 polymer ?
#
loop_
_entity_poly.entity_id
_entity_poly.type
_entity_poly.pdbx_seq_one_letter_code
_entity_poly.pdbx_strand_id
1 'polypeptide(L)'
;MNDQTLFLGAADGPVSILPRMANRHGLIAGATGTGKTITLQVLAQALSDLGVPVFAPDIKGDFSGISAAGDASERLTERARRVGLDPLELRGAPTVFWDPHGEDGHPLRLTIAALGPVLLSRLLNLNDTQTGVIQLVFRVADDRGWLLLDLKDLRAMLAWVHENRSTIGPQYGNVSPASIGAIQRALLTLEAQGGDGFFGEPAVTLDDFLQTDADGRGVVNILHAERLYRNSPLVYATLLLWLMSELFEQMPEVGDPDRPRFALFLDEAHLLFNGRSRQLAERIEQVVRLIRSKGVGIYFITQSPSDVPDAVLGQLGNRIQHALRAFTPRDQRAVRVAAQTFRPNPALDTEQVITELGVGEALVSVLDDRGSPTPVERTLIRPPSSRMGPLNAEERQERLRTSVLAGVYDEPLDRESAYEILKQQAEAALDEEQTATVRRQQKPPARAPAKPRGGRGDTVITATVKSTARSIGTQIGREVMRGLLGSLSRGR
;
A
#
# COMPACT_ATOMS: atom_id res chain seq x y z
N MET A 1 -24.94 25.50 16.30
CA MET A 1 -23.53 25.05 16.30
C MET A 1 -22.83 25.80 15.19
N ASN A 2 -21.54 26.11 15.30
CA ASN A 2 -20.81 26.61 14.13
C ASN A 2 -20.77 25.48 13.11
N ASP A 3 -21.51 25.59 12.00
CA ASP A 3 -21.66 24.57 10.94
C ASP A 3 -20.35 24.25 10.18
N GLN A 4 -19.21 24.65 10.71
CA GLN A 4 -17.90 24.51 10.10
C GLN A 4 -16.90 23.75 10.97
N THR A 5 -17.30 23.05 12.04
CA THR A 5 -16.37 22.23 12.84
C THR A 5 -16.62 20.74 12.66
N LEU A 6 -15.56 19.94 12.82
CA LEU A 6 -15.67 18.47 12.83
C LEU A 6 -16.21 18.04 14.21
N PHE A 7 -17.53 18.04 14.36
CA PHE A 7 -18.19 17.73 15.63
C PHE A 7 -17.99 16.26 16.04
N LEU A 8 -17.32 16.04 17.17
CA LEU A 8 -17.00 14.70 17.68
C LEU A 8 -18.06 14.17 18.65
N GLY A 9 -18.70 15.04 19.43
CA GLY A 9 -19.57 14.65 20.52
C GLY A 9 -19.65 15.74 21.59
N ALA A 10 -20.14 15.39 22.78
CA ALA A 10 -20.29 16.35 23.87
C ALA A 10 -19.76 15.82 25.20
N ALA A 11 -19.24 16.74 26.01
CA ALA A 11 -18.92 16.59 27.43
C ALA A 11 -19.74 17.65 28.20
N ASP A 12 -19.09 18.58 28.91
CA ASP A 12 -19.75 19.77 29.48
C ASP A 12 -20.15 20.81 28.41
N GLY A 13 -19.69 20.60 27.18
CA GLY A 13 -20.05 21.35 25.98
C GLY A 13 -19.72 20.55 24.71
N PRO A 14 -19.92 21.15 23.53
CA PRO A 14 -19.59 20.49 22.27
C PRO A 14 -18.07 20.35 22.09
N VAL A 15 -17.63 19.14 21.79
CA VAL A 15 -16.22 18.82 21.50
C VAL A 15 -16.07 18.66 19.98
N SER A 16 -15.23 19.48 19.36
CA SER A 16 -15.05 19.49 17.90
C SER A 16 -13.62 19.78 17.50
N ILE A 17 -13.16 19.22 16.39
CA ILE A 17 -11.90 19.63 15.75
C ILE A 17 -12.19 20.81 14.82
N LEU A 18 -11.42 21.89 14.96
CA LEU A 18 -11.43 22.99 13.99
C LEU A 18 -10.85 22.49 12.65
N PRO A 19 -11.46 22.75 11.48
CA PRO A 19 -10.96 22.18 10.22
C PRO A 19 -9.50 22.53 9.92
N ARG A 20 -9.09 23.78 10.15
CA ARG A 20 -7.68 24.20 10.02
C ARG A 20 -6.70 23.48 10.96
N MET A 21 -7.19 22.78 11.98
CA MET A 21 -6.40 21.98 12.90
C MET A 21 -6.46 20.47 12.58
N ALA A 22 -7.27 20.06 11.59
CA ALA A 22 -7.39 18.65 11.20
C ALA A 22 -6.14 18.13 10.46
N ASN A 23 -5.36 19.00 9.81
CA ASN A 23 -4.06 18.63 9.23
C ASN A 23 -2.92 18.53 10.27
N ARG A 24 -3.19 18.79 11.56
CA ARG A 24 -2.24 18.56 12.66
C ARG A 24 -2.27 17.13 13.21
N HIS A 25 -2.72 16.21 12.36
CA HIS A 25 -2.78 14.77 12.58
C HIS A 25 -3.62 14.38 13.80
N GLY A 26 -3.80 13.08 14.00
CA GLY A 26 -4.48 12.59 15.17
C GLY A 26 -4.22 11.13 15.51
N LEU A 27 -4.59 10.77 16.73
CA LEU A 27 -4.56 9.43 17.27
C LEU A 27 -5.97 9.03 17.70
N ILE A 28 -6.42 7.86 17.23
CA ILE A 28 -7.65 7.20 17.69
C ILE A 28 -7.25 5.85 18.28
N ALA A 29 -7.26 5.74 19.61
CA ALA A 29 -6.81 4.53 20.31
C ALA A 29 -7.93 3.92 21.16
N GLY A 30 -7.79 2.65 21.56
CA GLY A 30 -8.74 1.94 22.41
C GLY A 30 -8.86 0.46 22.05
N ALA A 31 -9.44 -0.35 22.94
CA ALA A 31 -9.62 -1.79 22.70
C ALA A 31 -10.60 -2.08 21.54
N THR A 32 -10.65 -3.33 21.10
CA THR A 32 -11.61 -3.76 20.05
C THR A 32 -13.06 -3.57 20.54
N GLY A 33 -13.93 -3.05 19.67
CA GLY A 33 -15.35 -2.86 19.95
C GLY A 33 -15.71 -1.67 20.85
N THR A 34 -14.76 -0.78 21.16
CA THR A 34 -15.01 0.36 22.08
C THR A 34 -15.56 1.61 21.40
N GLY A 35 -15.43 1.72 20.07
CA GLY A 35 -15.97 2.85 19.30
C GLY A 35 -15.00 3.48 18.28
N LYS A 36 -13.79 2.93 18.11
CA LYS A 36 -12.79 3.45 17.15
C LYS A 36 -13.33 3.60 15.72
N THR A 37 -13.93 2.56 15.15
CA THR A 37 -14.50 2.59 13.79
C THR A 37 -15.58 3.66 13.66
N ILE A 38 -16.43 3.83 14.67
CA ILE A 38 -17.45 4.89 14.68
C ILE A 38 -16.81 6.29 14.70
N THR A 39 -15.72 6.48 15.44
CA THR A 39 -14.99 7.75 15.46
C THR A 39 -14.33 8.05 14.12
N LEU A 40 -13.70 7.04 13.50
CA LEU A 40 -13.19 7.12 12.13
C LEU A 40 -14.31 7.56 11.19
N GLN A 41 -15.47 6.89 11.25
CA GLN A 41 -16.62 7.17 10.40
C GLN A 41 -17.18 8.59 10.59
N VAL A 42 -17.30 9.04 11.84
CA VAL A 42 -17.73 10.41 12.15
C VAL A 42 -16.75 11.44 11.55
N LEU A 43 -15.44 11.23 11.71
CA LEU A 43 -14.43 12.14 11.18
C LEU A 43 -14.36 12.11 9.66
N ALA A 44 -14.36 10.93 9.04
CA ALA A 44 -14.32 10.77 7.59
C ALA A 44 -15.55 11.39 6.93
N GLN A 45 -16.75 11.19 7.49
CA GLN A 45 -17.97 11.83 7.00
C GLN A 45 -17.88 13.35 7.13
N ALA A 46 -17.47 13.87 8.29
CA ALA A 46 -17.39 15.31 8.51
C ALA A 46 -16.34 15.98 7.61
N LEU A 47 -15.22 15.32 7.32
CA LEU A 47 -14.21 15.78 6.36
C LEU A 47 -14.76 15.77 4.92
N SER A 48 -15.41 14.67 4.53
CA SER A 48 -16.09 14.56 3.24
C SER A 48 -17.12 15.66 3.04
N ASP A 49 -17.97 15.92 4.05
CA ASP A 49 -18.98 16.97 4.01
C ASP A 49 -18.37 18.39 3.89
N LEU A 50 -17.13 18.59 4.35
CA LEU A 50 -16.35 19.81 4.15
C LEU A 50 -15.61 19.86 2.80
N GLY A 51 -15.82 18.89 1.90
CA GLY A 51 -15.13 18.85 0.61
C GLY A 51 -13.69 18.35 0.69
N VAL A 52 -13.31 17.63 1.76
CA VAL A 52 -11.98 17.07 1.95
C VAL A 52 -12.01 15.59 1.57
N PRO A 53 -11.31 15.17 0.50
CA PRO A 53 -11.19 13.75 0.16
C PRO A 53 -10.47 12.98 1.27
N VAL A 54 -10.90 11.74 1.48
CA VAL A 54 -10.43 10.88 2.55
C VAL A 54 -9.93 9.57 1.96
N PHE A 55 -8.87 8.99 2.52
CA PHE A 55 -8.52 7.59 2.29
C PHE A 55 -8.50 6.85 3.61
N ALA A 56 -9.20 5.71 3.67
CA ALA A 56 -9.26 4.86 4.85
C ALA A 56 -9.24 3.38 4.45
N PRO A 57 -8.30 2.58 4.96
CA PRO A 57 -8.32 1.14 4.80
C PRO A 57 -9.38 0.50 5.70
N ASP A 58 -10.17 -0.41 5.13
CA ASP A 58 -11.15 -1.23 5.82
C ASP A 58 -10.58 -2.64 6.04
N ILE A 59 -9.85 -2.80 7.13
CA ILE A 59 -9.23 -4.10 7.52
C ILE A 59 -10.28 -5.07 8.07
N LYS A 60 -11.31 -4.55 8.74
CA LYS A 60 -12.30 -5.33 9.48
C LYS A 60 -13.54 -5.64 8.65
N GLY A 61 -13.70 -4.97 7.51
CA GLY A 61 -14.87 -5.07 6.64
C GLY A 61 -16.09 -4.37 7.23
N ASP A 62 -15.93 -3.47 8.21
CA ASP A 62 -17.03 -2.84 8.95
C ASP A 62 -17.23 -1.35 8.62
N PHE A 63 -16.43 -0.80 7.70
CA PHE A 63 -16.42 0.64 7.39
C PHE A 63 -17.26 1.02 6.16
N SER A 64 -17.52 0.08 5.24
CA SER A 64 -18.23 0.36 3.97
C SER A 64 -19.62 0.99 4.08
N GLY A 65 -20.31 0.84 5.22
CA GLY A 65 -21.61 1.48 5.47
C GLY A 65 -21.58 3.00 5.48
N ILE A 66 -20.40 3.63 5.55
CA ILE A 66 -20.28 5.09 5.42
C ILE A 66 -20.91 5.63 4.12
N SER A 67 -20.96 4.80 3.07
CA SER A 67 -21.54 5.15 1.76
C SER A 67 -23.07 5.15 1.71
N ALA A 68 -23.75 4.71 2.77
CA ALA A 68 -25.21 4.66 2.88
C ALA A 68 -25.71 5.53 4.04
N ALA A 69 -26.93 6.05 3.90
CA ALA A 69 -27.60 6.74 5.00
C ALA A 69 -27.79 5.78 6.19
N GLY A 70 -27.61 6.29 7.41
CA GLY A 70 -27.90 5.53 8.62
C GLY A 70 -29.40 5.30 8.81
N ASP A 71 -29.73 4.41 9.74
CA ASP A 71 -31.12 4.12 10.11
C ASP A 71 -31.57 4.99 11.29
N ALA A 72 -32.77 5.56 11.21
CA ALA A 72 -33.35 6.42 12.24
C ALA A 72 -33.87 5.63 13.45
N SER A 73 -33.00 4.87 14.12
CA SER A 73 -33.38 4.17 15.35
C SER A 73 -33.62 5.14 16.51
N GLU A 74 -34.56 4.80 17.40
CA GLU A 74 -34.85 5.59 18.60
C GLU A 74 -33.59 5.80 19.45
N ARG A 75 -32.75 4.75 19.58
CA ARG A 75 -31.47 4.79 20.31
C ARG A 75 -30.48 5.79 19.72
N LEU A 76 -30.36 5.86 18.39
CA LEU A 76 -29.48 6.82 17.72
C LEU A 76 -29.98 8.24 17.90
N THR A 77 -31.29 8.46 17.75
CA THR A 77 -31.93 9.77 17.91
C THR A 77 -31.76 10.30 19.33
N GLU A 78 -32.01 9.47 20.34
CA GLU A 78 -31.79 9.83 21.75
C GLU A 78 -30.31 10.15 22.04
N ARG A 79 -29.39 9.35 21.49
CA ARG A 79 -27.95 9.64 21.61
C ARG A 79 -27.57 10.96 20.95
N ALA A 80 -28.16 11.28 19.79
CA ALA A 80 -27.91 12.52 19.07
C ALA A 80 -28.38 13.73 19.90
N ARG A 81 -29.59 13.66 20.49
CA ARG A 81 -30.11 14.68 21.43
C ARG A 81 -29.19 14.93 22.62
N ARG A 82 -28.66 13.87 23.24
CA ARG A 82 -27.76 13.99 24.39
C ARG A 82 -26.47 14.76 24.08
N VAL A 83 -26.01 14.70 22.84
CA VAL A 83 -24.83 15.46 22.38
C VAL A 83 -25.21 16.79 21.72
N GLY A 84 -26.50 17.17 21.73
CA GLY A 84 -26.99 18.41 21.13
C GLY A 84 -27.19 18.36 19.61
N LEU A 85 -27.09 17.18 18.98
CA LEU A 85 -27.27 16.97 17.56
C LEU A 85 -28.73 16.58 17.24
N ASP A 86 -29.63 17.56 17.23
CA ASP A 86 -31.05 17.38 16.89
C ASP A 86 -31.49 18.49 15.90
N PRO A 87 -31.91 18.17 14.66
CA PRO A 87 -32.07 16.81 14.11
C PRO A 87 -30.75 16.14 13.72
N LEU A 88 -30.71 14.80 13.83
CA LEU A 88 -29.67 13.98 13.22
C LEU A 88 -29.95 13.81 11.72
N GLU A 89 -29.18 14.48 10.88
CA GLU A 89 -29.23 14.27 9.44
C GLU A 89 -28.57 12.93 9.08
N LEU A 90 -29.36 12.04 8.47
CA LEU A 90 -28.91 10.72 8.03
C LEU A 90 -28.54 10.78 6.55
N ARG A 91 -27.27 10.50 6.25
CA ARG A 91 -26.73 10.52 4.88
C ARG A 91 -25.46 9.69 4.79
N GLY A 92 -25.21 9.16 3.60
CA GLY A 92 -23.93 8.54 3.25
C GLY A 92 -22.94 9.55 2.68
N ALA A 93 -21.64 9.25 2.79
CA ALA A 93 -20.58 9.95 2.08
C ALA A 93 -20.46 9.44 0.63
N PRO A 94 -20.06 10.29 -0.34
CA PRO A 94 -19.59 9.80 -1.63
C PRO A 94 -18.39 8.89 -1.41
N THR A 95 -18.39 7.71 -2.03
CA THR A 95 -17.42 6.66 -1.71
C THR A 95 -16.94 5.97 -2.98
N VAL A 96 -15.65 5.67 -3.02
CA VAL A 96 -15.01 4.81 -4.03
C VAL A 96 -14.36 3.64 -3.30
N PHE A 97 -14.64 2.43 -3.76
CA PHE A 97 -14.05 1.21 -3.21
C PHE A 97 -12.85 0.78 -4.05
N TRP A 98 -11.77 0.44 -3.38
CA TRP A 98 -10.51 -0.01 -3.97
C TRP A 98 -10.15 -1.40 -3.44
N ASP A 99 -9.65 -2.26 -4.31
CA ASP A 99 -9.21 -3.61 -3.96
C ASP A 99 -8.06 -4.02 -4.89
N PRO A 100 -6.87 -4.39 -4.39
CA PRO A 100 -5.79 -4.90 -5.22
C PRO A 100 -6.15 -6.12 -6.09
N HIS A 101 -7.17 -6.88 -5.69
CA HIS A 101 -7.64 -8.04 -6.44
C HIS A 101 -8.81 -7.73 -7.38
N GLY A 102 -9.45 -6.57 -7.24
CA GLY A 102 -10.60 -6.18 -8.05
C GLY A 102 -11.90 -6.95 -7.78
N GLU A 103 -11.99 -7.67 -6.65
CA GLU A 103 -13.16 -8.50 -6.31
C GLU A 103 -14.25 -7.65 -5.61
N ASP A 104 -13.84 -6.83 -4.64
CA ASP A 104 -14.71 -6.00 -3.79
C ASP A 104 -14.52 -4.49 -3.97
N GLY A 105 -13.77 -4.10 -5.01
CA GLY A 105 -13.31 -2.74 -5.28
C GLY A 105 -12.81 -2.58 -6.71
N HIS A 106 -12.58 -1.35 -7.16
CA HIS A 106 -11.80 -1.11 -8.37
C HIS A 106 -10.37 -1.64 -8.17
N PRO A 107 -9.78 -2.33 -9.17
CA PRO A 107 -8.41 -2.82 -9.09
C PRO A 107 -7.42 -1.72 -8.72
N LEU A 108 -6.79 -1.84 -7.54
CA LEU A 108 -5.71 -0.94 -7.13
C LEU A 108 -4.36 -1.55 -7.53
N ARG A 109 -3.79 -1.05 -8.63
CA ARG A 109 -2.47 -1.45 -9.13
C ARG A 109 -1.45 -0.34 -8.98
N LEU A 110 -0.21 -0.72 -8.70
CA LEU A 110 0.96 0.16 -8.75
C LEU A 110 1.97 -0.39 -9.77
N THR A 111 2.83 0.45 -10.34
CA THR A 111 3.98 -0.08 -11.09
C THR A 111 5.16 -0.36 -10.15
N ILE A 112 6.03 -1.29 -10.52
CA ILE A 112 7.30 -1.51 -9.82
C ILE A 112 8.14 -0.22 -9.79
N ALA A 113 8.12 0.54 -10.89
CA ALA A 113 8.73 1.85 -11.00
C ALA A 113 8.15 2.84 -9.98
N ALA A 114 6.82 2.95 -9.87
CA ALA A 114 6.16 3.87 -8.93
C ALA A 114 6.44 3.52 -7.46
N LEU A 115 6.56 2.23 -7.14
CA LEU A 115 6.93 1.82 -5.79
C LEU A 115 8.38 2.20 -5.44
N GLY A 116 9.26 2.17 -6.44
CA GLY A 116 10.67 2.48 -6.29
C GLY A 116 11.46 1.41 -5.53
N PRO A 117 12.80 1.51 -5.54
CA PRO A 117 13.66 0.46 -5.04
C PRO A 117 13.60 0.29 -3.52
N VAL A 118 13.31 1.35 -2.77
CA VAL A 118 13.33 1.33 -1.30
C VAL A 118 12.09 0.64 -0.74
N LEU A 119 10.89 1.04 -1.18
CA LEU A 119 9.64 0.42 -0.71
C LEU A 119 9.52 -1.01 -1.23
N LEU A 120 9.96 -1.29 -2.46
CA LEU A 120 10.02 -2.64 -2.99
C LEU A 120 10.95 -3.55 -2.19
N SER A 121 12.17 -3.08 -1.86
CA SER A 121 13.12 -3.87 -1.06
C SER A 121 12.53 -4.23 0.30
N ARG A 122 11.72 -3.33 0.85
CA ARG A 122 11.01 -3.58 2.09
C ARG A 122 9.87 -4.57 1.93
N LEU A 123 9.05 -4.45 0.88
CA LEU A 123 7.99 -5.40 0.59
C LEU A 123 8.52 -6.82 0.53
N LEU A 124 9.71 -6.98 -0.06
CA LEU A 124 10.42 -8.25 -0.21
C LEU A 124 11.27 -8.63 1.02
N ASN A 125 11.25 -7.81 2.08
CA ASN A 125 12.04 -7.98 3.31
C ASN A 125 13.54 -8.21 3.06
N LEU A 126 14.12 -7.39 2.17
CA LEU A 126 15.51 -7.46 1.77
C LEU A 126 16.45 -6.78 2.77
N ASN A 127 17.68 -7.27 2.87
CA ASN A 127 18.75 -6.61 3.62
C ASN A 127 19.41 -5.48 2.81
N ASP A 128 20.32 -4.73 3.43
CA ASP A 128 21.00 -3.57 2.81
C ASP A 128 21.73 -3.94 1.50
N THR A 129 22.43 -5.09 1.48
CA THR A 129 23.14 -5.56 0.29
C THR A 129 22.16 -5.87 -0.85
N GLN A 130 21.06 -6.55 -0.56
CA GLN A 130 20.02 -6.88 -1.54
C GLN A 130 19.28 -5.62 -2.00
N THR A 131 19.07 -4.66 -1.11
CA THR A 131 18.50 -3.34 -1.42
C THR A 131 19.38 -2.58 -2.42
N GLY A 132 20.71 -2.61 -2.22
CA GLY A 132 21.67 -2.05 -3.19
C GLY A 132 21.60 -2.73 -4.56
N VAL A 133 21.33 -4.04 -4.61
CA VAL A 133 21.11 -4.75 -5.88
C VAL A 133 19.83 -4.28 -6.57
N ILE A 134 18.73 -4.12 -5.83
CA ILE A 134 17.48 -3.57 -6.37
C ILE A 134 17.70 -2.15 -6.91
N GLN A 135 18.39 -1.27 -6.16
CA GLN A 135 18.71 0.08 -6.64
C GLN A 135 19.50 0.07 -7.95
N LEU A 136 20.48 -0.83 -8.07
CA LEU A 136 21.24 -1.02 -9.30
C LEU A 136 20.34 -1.48 -10.45
N VAL A 137 19.44 -2.44 -10.21
CA VAL A 137 18.50 -2.94 -11.22
C VAL A 137 17.63 -1.81 -11.76
N PHE A 138 17.08 -0.98 -10.87
CA PHE A 138 16.29 0.21 -11.26
C PHE A 138 17.14 1.16 -12.10
N ARG A 139 18.37 1.47 -11.66
CA ARG A 139 19.25 2.38 -12.40
C ARG A 139 19.58 1.87 -13.80
N VAL A 140 19.83 0.58 -13.94
CA VAL A 140 20.10 -0.07 -15.24
C VAL A 140 18.90 0.02 -16.18
N ALA A 141 17.69 -0.17 -15.64
CA ALA A 141 16.44 -0.04 -16.40
C ALA A 141 16.21 1.41 -16.86
N ASP A 142 16.38 2.38 -15.95
CA ASP A 142 16.26 3.81 -16.24
C ASP A 142 17.23 4.27 -17.33
N ASP A 143 18.52 3.90 -17.21
CA ASP A 143 19.54 4.27 -18.20
C ASP A 143 19.29 3.68 -19.60
N ARG A 144 18.46 2.63 -19.69
CA ARG A 144 18.05 1.98 -20.94
C ARG A 144 16.67 2.37 -21.42
N GLY A 145 15.92 3.14 -20.62
CA GLY A 145 14.51 3.44 -20.89
C GLY A 145 13.60 2.21 -20.86
N TRP A 146 13.96 1.17 -20.11
CA TRP A 146 13.16 -0.04 -19.98
C TRP A 146 12.17 0.10 -18.82
N LEU A 147 10.88 -0.07 -19.10
CA LEU A 147 9.84 0.09 -18.09
C LEU A 147 9.85 -1.08 -17.10
N LEU A 148 9.69 -0.75 -15.81
CA LEU A 148 9.45 -1.70 -14.74
C LEU A 148 7.99 -1.55 -14.28
N LEU A 149 7.09 -2.30 -14.91
CA LEU A 149 5.65 -2.22 -14.64
C LEU A 149 5.25 -3.25 -13.58
N ASP A 150 5.69 -4.50 -13.73
CA ASP A 150 5.21 -5.60 -12.91
C ASP A 150 6.31 -6.60 -12.46
N LEU A 151 5.89 -7.72 -11.88
CA LEU A 151 6.80 -8.75 -11.38
C LEU A 151 7.53 -9.54 -12.50
N LYS A 152 6.98 -9.67 -13.72
CA LYS A 152 7.72 -10.29 -14.84
C LYS A 152 8.87 -9.39 -15.29
N ASP A 153 8.67 -8.07 -15.31
CA ASP A 153 9.73 -7.11 -15.66
C ASP A 153 10.91 -7.18 -14.71
N LEU A 154 10.62 -7.13 -13.40
CA LEU A 154 11.67 -7.16 -12.38
C LEU A 154 12.44 -8.49 -12.40
N ARG A 155 11.76 -9.61 -12.61
CA ARG A 155 12.41 -10.92 -12.76
C ARG A 155 13.31 -10.99 -13.99
N ALA A 156 12.81 -10.49 -15.14
CA ALA A 156 13.59 -10.44 -16.37
C ALA A 156 14.83 -9.56 -16.19
N MET A 157 14.69 -8.42 -15.55
CA MET A 157 15.81 -7.54 -15.24
C MET A 157 16.83 -8.17 -14.29
N LEU A 158 16.39 -8.87 -13.24
CA LEU A 158 17.30 -9.59 -12.35
C LEU A 158 18.07 -10.69 -13.08
N ALA A 159 17.42 -11.42 -13.99
CA ALA A 159 18.07 -12.43 -14.83
C ALA A 159 19.09 -11.78 -15.78
N TRP A 160 18.70 -10.70 -16.46
CA TRP A 160 19.60 -9.97 -17.36
C TRP A 160 20.80 -9.39 -16.63
N VAL A 161 20.61 -8.78 -15.46
CA VAL A 161 21.70 -8.29 -14.61
C VAL A 161 22.62 -9.43 -14.20
N HIS A 162 22.08 -10.62 -13.89
CA HIS A 162 22.87 -11.80 -13.52
C HIS A 162 23.81 -12.26 -14.65
N GLU A 163 23.32 -12.27 -15.89
CA GLU A 163 24.08 -12.67 -17.08
C GLU A 163 25.13 -11.61 -17.47
N ASN A 164 24.82 -10.34 -17.25
CA ASN A 164 25.64 -9.20 -17.66
C ASN A 164 26.51 -8.61 -16.53
N ARG A 165 26.72 -9.34 -15.42
CA ARG A 165 27.44 -8.81 -14.24
C ARG A 165 28.86 -8.32 -14.54
N SER A 166 29.56 -8.94 -15.50
CA SER A 166 30.92 -8.57 -15.87
C SER A 166 30.99 -7.21 -16.59
N THR A 167 29.93 -6.83 -17.32
CA THR A 167 29.86 -5.54 -18.03
C THR A 167 29.26 -4.44 -17.15
N ILE A 168 28.31 -4.80 -16.29
CA ILE A 168 27.64 -3.88 -15.35
C ILE A 168 28.55 -3.51 -14.18
N GLY A 169 29.30 -4.49 -13.64
CA GLY A 169 30.13 -4.33 -12.44
C GLY A 169 31.03 -3.09 -12.44
N PRO A 170 31.77 -2.80 -13.53
CA PRO A 170 32.60 -1.60 -13.63
C PRO A 170 31.84 -0.26 -13.60
N GLN A 171 30.58 -0.23 -14.03
CA GLN A 171 29.79 1.00 -14.16
C GLN A 171 28.90 1.27 -12.94
N TYR A 172 28.31 0.21 -12.38
CA TYR A 172 27.27 0.34 -11.34
C TYR A 172 27.67 -0.31 -10.01
N GLY A 173 28.76 -1.07 -9.98
CA GLY A 173 29.19 -1.84 -8.82
C GLY A 173 28.91 -3.34 -8.95
N ASN A 174 29.67 -4.12 -8.20
CA ASN A 174 29.62 -5.58 -8.28
C ASN A 174 28.35 -6.15 -7.65
N VAL A 175 27.72 -7.10 -8.35
CA VAL A 175 26.54 -7.81 -7.88
C VAL A 175 26.86 -9.28 -7.63
N SER A 176 26.50 -9.79 -6.44
CA SER A 176 26.68 -11.20 -6.12
C SER A 176 25.54 -12.07 -6.69
N PRO A 177 25.82 -13.26 -7.27
CA PRO A 177 24.80 -14.23 -7.65
C PRO A 177 23.86 -14.61 -6.50
N ALA A 178 24.40 -14.71 -5.29
CA ALA A 178 23.64 -15.10 -4.11
C ALA A 178 22.56 -14.07 -3.75
N SER A 179 22.88 -12.78 -3.86
CA SER A 179 21.92 -11.69 -3.64
C SER A 179 20.79 -11.73 -4.67
N ILE A 180 21.10 -11.89 -5.95
CA ILE A 180 20.08 -12.01 -7.02
C ILE A 180 19.15 -13.20 -6.74
N GLY A 181 19.71 -14.37 -6.46
CA GLY A 181 18.91 -15.57 -6.18
C GLY A 181 18.03 -15.44 -4.93
N ALA A 182 18.48 -14.69 -3.91
CA ALA A 182 17.66 -14.40 -2.74
C ALA A 182 16.47 -13.49 -3.08
N ILE A 183 16.69 -12.45 -3.89
CA ILE A 183 15.63 -11.53 -4.36
C ILE A 183 14.61 -12.29 -5.21
N GLN A 184 15.06 -13.13 -6.14
CA GLN A 184 14.16 -13.95 -6.97
C GLN A 184 13.26 -14.88 -6.13
N ARG A 185 13.77 -15.47 -5.05
CA ARG A 185 12.93 -16.27 -4.13
C ARG A 185 11.93 -15.42 -3.34
N ALA A 186 12.31 -14.21 -2.96
CA ALA A 186 11.39 -13.28 -2.31
C ALA A 186 10.24 -12.89 -3.26
N LEU A 187 10.54 -12.66 -4.54
CA LEU A 187 9.54 -12.40 -5.57
C LEU A 187 8.56 -13.57 -5.73
N LEU A 188 9.06 -14.80 -5.86
CA LEU A 188 8.20 -15.99 -5.93
C LEU A 188 7.30 -16.14 -4.71
N THR A 189 7.77 -15.75 -3.53
CA THR A 189 6.96 -15.77 -2.30
C THR A 189 5.84 -14.75 -2.35
N LEU A 190 6.11 -13.54 -2.85
CA LEU A 190 5.12 -12.47 -3.04
C LEU A 190 4.07 -12.87 -4.08
N GLU A 191 4.48 -13.47 -5.20
CA GLU A 191 3.58 -14.00 -6.24
C GLU A 191 2.65 -15.06 -5.67
N ALA A 192 3.18 -16.02 -4.90
CA ALA A 192 2.38 -17.05 -4.24
C ALA A 192 1.36 -16.49 -3.23
N GLN A 193 1.59 -15.29 -2.71
CA GLN A 193 0.68 -14.55 -1.84
C GLN A 193 -0.34 -13.69 -2.61
N GLY A 194 -0.36 -13.78 -3.94
CA GLY A 194 -1.26 -13.01 -4.80
C GLY A 194 -0.76 -11.61 -5.13
N GLY A 195 0.54 -11.36 -4.99
CA GLY A 195 1.15 -10.06 -5.29
C GLY A 195 1.13 -9.66 -6.77
N ASP A 196 0.91 -10.60 -7.69
CA ASP A 196 0.82 -10.32 -9.14
C ASP A 196 -0.28 -9.30 -9.46
N GLY A 197 -1.47 -9.42 -8.83
CA GLY A 197 -2.58 -8.50 -9.09
C GLY A 197 -2.34 -7.06 -8.60
N PHE A 198 -1.37 -6.87 -7.70
CA PHE A 198 -1.03 -5.56 -7.15
C PHE A 198 -0.13 -4.74 -8.08
N PHE A 199 0.55 -5.37 -9.04
CA PHE A 199 1.46 -4.69 -9.94
C PHE A 199 0.99 -4.70 -11.39
N GLY A 200 1.11 -3.55 -12.05
CA GLY A 200 0.80 -3.39 -13.47
C GLY A 200 0.08 -2.09 -13.79
N GLU A 201 -0.43 -2.00 -15.01
CA GLU A 201 -1.20 -0.86 -15.52
C GLU A 201 -2.67 -1.24 -15.77
N PRO A 202 -3.61 -0.27 -15.79
CA PRO A 202 -3.41 1.12 -15.39
C PRO A 202 -3.13 1.22 -13.90
N ALA A 203 -2.07 1.96 -13.56
CA ALA A 203 -1.69 2.21 -12.17
C ALA A 203 -2.46 3.41 -11.64
N VAL A 204 -2.86 3.34 -10.37
CA VAL A 204 -3.58 4.44 -9.73
C VAL A 204 -2.69 5.68 -9.63
N THR A 205 -3.30 6.84 -9.77
CA THR A 205 -2.66 8.14 -9.61
C THR A 205 -3.17 8.83 -8.34
N LEU A 206 -2.46 9.85 -7.88
CA LEU A 206 -2.92 10.61 -6.71
C LEU A 206 -4.25 11.32 -7.00
N ASP A 207 -4.46 11.80 -8.23
CA ASP A 207 -5.68 12.50 -8.65
C ASP A 207 -6.95 11.64 -8.50
N ASP A 208 -6.83 10.32 -8.64
CA ASP A 208 -7.94 9.39 -8.38
C ASP A 208 -8.46 9.48 -6.94
N PHE A 209 -7.58 9.81 -5.99
CA PHE A 209 -7.95 9.92 -4.57
C PHE A 209 -8.42 11.33 -4.19
N LEU A 210 -8.10 12.36 -4.97
CA LEU A 210 -8.36 13.78 -4.65
C LEU A 210 -9.74 14.27 -5.09
N GLN A 211 -10.64 13.37 -5.50
CA GLN A 211 -11.93 13.71 -6.11
C GLN A 211 -12.97 14.26 -5.11
N THR A 212 -13.93 15.03 -5.66
CA THR A 212 -15.17 15.46 -4.99
C THR A 212 -16.39 15.03 -5.81
N ASP A 213 -17.54 14.84 -5.16
CA ASP A 213 -18.82 14.63 -5.85
C ASP A 213 -19.39 15.92 -6.46
N ALA A 214 -20.55 15.81 -7.12
CA ALA A 214 -21.23 16.94 -7.76
C ALA A 214 -21.69 18.03 -6.78
N ASP A 215 -21.86 17.69 -5.51
CA ASP A 215 -22.24 18.61 -4.43
C ASP A 215 -21.00 19.24 -3.75
N GLY A 216 -19.79 18.94 -4.25
CA GLY A 216 -18.53 19.42 -3.71
C GLY A 216 -18.06 18.71 -2.44
N ARG A 217 -18.65 17.56 -2.09
CA ARG A 217 -18.22 16.73 -0.96
C ARG A 217 -17.02 15.87 -1.36
N GLY A 218 -16.04 15.74 -0.48
CA GLY A 218 -14.82 14.97 -0.74
C GLY A 218 -15.13 13.47 -0.80
N VAL A 219 -14.60 12.79 -1.80
CA VAL A 219 -14.78 11.34 -1.94
C VAL A 219 -14.04 10.59 -0.82
N VAL A 220 -14.73 9.63 -0.20
CA VAL A 220 -14.14 8.69 0.75
C VAL A 220 -13.64 7.47 -0.01
N ASN A 221 -12.33 7.35 -0.15
CA ASN A 221 -11.65 6.22 -0.76
C ASN A 221 -11.48 5.11 0.29
N ILE A 222 -12.11 3.97 0.06
CA ILE A 222 -12.07 2.82 0.97
C ILE A 222 -11.28 1.70 0.33
N LEU A 223 -10.13 1.37 0.92
CA LEU A 223 -9.37 0.19 0.53
C LEU A 223 -9.93 -1.03 1.25
N HIS A 224 -10.53 -1.97 0.52
CA HIS A 224 -10.90 -3.27 1.05
C HIS A 224 -9.61 -4.07 1.36
N ALA A 225 -9.24 -4.13 2.64
CA ALA A 225 -7.94 -4.62 3.08
C ALA A 225 -8.02 -5.90 3.92
N GLU A 226 -9.20 -6.50 4.10
CA GLU A 226 -9.40 -7.68 4.96
C GLU A 226 -8.48 -8.85 4.53
N ARG A 227 -8.45 -9.17 3.23
CA ARG A 227 -7.59 -10.21 2.65
C ARG A 227 -6.12 -9.85 2.74
N LEU A 228 -5.76 -8.61 2.39
CA LEU A 228 -4.37 -8.13 2.46
C LEU A 228 -3.83 -8.21 3.88
N TYR A 229 -4.62 -7.78 4.86
CA TYR A 229 -4.23 -7.79 6.26
C TYR A 229 -3.95 -9.21 6.77
N ARG A 230 -4.78 -10.19 6.39
CA ARG A 230 -4.60 -11.58 6.84
C ARG A 230 -3.45 -12.30 6.14
N ASN A 231 -3.32 -12.11 4.83
CA ASN A 231 -2.45 -12.94 4.00
C ASN A 231 -1.11 -12.25 3.68
N SER A 232 -1.11 -10.92 3.59
CA SER A 232 0.02 -10.13 3.10
C SER A 232 0.20 -8.80 3.87
N PRO A 233 0.42 -8.79 5.20
CA PRO A 233 0.54 -7.56 6.00
C PRO A 233 1.61 -6.57 5.49
N LEU A 234 2.67 -7.08 4.85
CA LEU A 234 3.71 -6.27 4.24
C LEU A 234 3.22 -5.50 3.01
N VAL A 235 2.34 -6.09 2.18
CA VAL A 235 1.71 -5.40 1.04
C VAL A 235 0.87 -4.24 1.56
N TYR A 236 0.03 -4.50 2.56
CA TYR A 236 -0.78 -3.47 3.21
C TYR A 236 0.07 -2.30 3.73
N ALA A 237 1.10 -2.60 4.54
CA ALA A 237 1.96 -1.57 5.10
C ALA A 237 2.72 -0.79 4.00
N THR A 238 3.12 -1.48 2.93
CA THR A 238 3.84 -0.88 1.80
C THR A 238 2.94 0.08 1.01
N LEU A 239 1.69 -0.31 0.74
CA LEU A 239 0.71 0.54 0.06
C LEU A 239 0.45 1.84 0.82
N LEU A 240 0.27 1.77 2.14
CA LEU A 240 0.06 2.98 2.95
C LEU A 240 1.27 3.92 2.94
N LEU A 241 2.48 3.35 2.93
CA LEU A 241 3.72 4.15 2.88
C LEU A 241 3.98 4.73 1.52
N TRP A 242 3.65 3.99 0.46
CA TRP A 242 3.61 4.52 -0.89
C TRP A 242 2.66 5.71 -0.95
N LEU A 243 1.41 5.59 -0.51
CA LEU A 243 0.45 6.69 -0.52
C LEU A 243 0.91 7.89 0.31
N MET A 244 1.51 7.67 1.48
CA MET A 244 2.12 8.75 2.27
C MET A 244 3.26 9.46 1.52
N SER A 245 4.05 8.71 0.75
CA SER A 245 5.16 9.26 -0.04
C SER A 245 4.64 10.05 -1.23
N GLU A 246 3.66 9.51 -1.97
CA GLU A 246 2.99 10.21 -3.08
C GLU A 246 2.35 11.53 -2.63
N LEU A 247 1.61 11.49 -1.51
CA LEU A 247 1.03 12.69 -0.93
C LEU A 247 2.10 13.72 -0.53
N PHE A 248 3.24 13.28 -0.03
CA PHE A 248 4.32 14.19 0.35
C PHE A 248 5.03 14.80 -0.87
N GLU A 249 5.26 14.00 -1.91
CA GLU A 249 6.03 14.38 -3.09
C GLU A 249 5.21 15.20 -4.08
N GLN A 250 3.95 14.81 -4.35
CA GLN A 250 3.14 15.41 -5.40
C GLN A 250 2.28 16.59 -4.92
N MET A 251 1.85 16.59 -3.65
CA MET A 251 0.98 17.68 -3.16
C MET A 251 1.74 19.01 -3.11
N PRO A 252 1.09 20.14 -3.44
CA PRO A 252 1.70 21.46 -3.31
C PRO A 252 1.84 21.88 -1.85
N GLU A 253 2.84 22.71 -1.54
CA GLU A 253 2.90 23.39 -0.24
C GLU A 253 1.82 24.48 -0.17
N VAL A 254 0.95 24.38 0.85
CA VAL A 254 -0.19 25.29 1.04
C VAL A 254 -0.18 25.98 2.41
N GLY A 255 0.79 25.67 3.27
CA GLY A 255 0.93 26.29 4.59
C GLY A 255 -0.17 25.84 5.57
N ASP A 256 -0.90 26.79 6.14
CA ASP A 256 -2.01 26.56 7.07
C ASP A 256 -3.36 26.87 6.39
N PRO A 257 -3.94 25.92 5.64
CA PRO A 257 -5.22 26.13 4.96
C PRO A 257 -6.40 26.12 5.95
N ASP A 258 -7.54 26.72 5.56
CA ASP A 258 -8.76 26.76 6.38
C ASP A 258 -9.33 25.38 6.70
N ARG A 259 -9.05 24.40 5.84
CA ARG A 259 -9.35 22.98 5.98
C ARG A 259 -8.28 22.14 5.27
N PRO A 260 -8.10 20.86 5.60
CA PRO A 260 -7.13 20.01 4.90
C PRO A 260 -7.47 19.87 3.41
N ARG A 261 -6.46 19.57 2.60
CA ARG A 261 -6.63 19.16 1.20
C ARG A 261 -6.88 17.67 1.06
N PHE A 262 -6.47 16.89 2.05
CA PHE A 262 -6.64 15.44 2.09
C PHE A 262 -6.56 14.93 3.53
N ALA A 263 -7.21 13.81 3.83
CA ALA A 263 -7.04 13.10 5.09
C ALA A 263 -6.78 11.61 4.88
N LEU A 264 -5.72 11.10 5.48
CA LEU A 264 -5.32 9.70 5.44
C LEU A 264 -5.54 9.05 6.81
N PHE A 265 -6.40 8.04 6.88
CA PHE A 265 -6.57 7.20 8.07
C PHE A 265 -5.73 5.93 7.92
N LEU A 266 -5.08 5.53 9.01
CA LEU A 266 -4.20 4.36 9.08
C LEU A 266 -4.79 3.41 10.12
N ASP A 267 -5.72 2.53 9.70
CA ASP A 267 -6.26 1.48 10.59
C ASP A 267 -5.20 0.42 10.87
N GLU A 268 -5.20 -0.08 12.10
CA GLU A 268 -4.14 -0.93 12.65
C GLU A 268 -2.73 -0.35 12.38
N ALA A 269 -2.55 0.92 12.74
CA ALA A 269 -1.34 1.71 12.60
C ALA A 269 -0.06 1.08 13.18
N HIS A 270 -0.16 -0.01 13.92
CA HIS A 270 0.96 -0.78 14.45
C HIS A 270 1.66 -1.63 13.36
N LEU A 271 1.01 -1.92 12.23
CA LEU A 271 1.54 -2.74 11.10
C LEU A 271 2.50 -2.01 10.16
N LEU A 272 2.25 -0.72 9.96
CA LEU A 272 2.90 0.26 10.79
C LEU A 272 4.24 -0.19 11.42
N PHE A 273 4.51 0.20 12.64
CA PHE A 273 5.86 0.17 13.19
C PHE A 273 6.50 -1.21 13.48
N ASN A 274 5.75 -2.32 13.42
CA ASN A 274 6.23 -3.67 13.74
C ASN A 274 7.39 -4.17 12.87
N GLY A 275 8.46 -4.65 13.52
CA GLY A 275 9.60 -5.30 12.84
C GLY A 275 10.46 -4.36 11.99
N ARG A 276 10.36 -3.05 12.18
CA ARG A 276 11.01 -2.05 11.31
C ARG A 276 12.38 -1.59 11.81
N SER A 277 13.21 -1.18 10.85
CA SER A 277 14.45 -0.48 11.14
C SER A 277 14.17 0.91 11.73
N ARG A 278 15.11 1.40 12.55
CA ARG A 278 15.05 2.74 13.13
C ARG A 278 14.95 3.84 12.06
N GLN A 279 15.72 3.71 10.98
CA GLN A 279 15.78 4.66 9.86
C GLN A 279 14.40 4.89 9.22
N LEU A 280 13.59 3.84 9.13
CA LEU A 280 12.27 3.90 8.54
C LEU A 280 11.25 4.54 9.48
N ALA A 281 11.35 4.29 10.78
CA ALA A 281 10.54 5.02 11.76
C ALA A 281 10.87 6.52 11.71
N GLU A 282 12.16 6.88 11.63
CA GLU A 282 12.63 8.26 11.45
C GLU A 282 12.13 8.88 10.13
N ARG A 283 12.09 8.11 9.04
CA ARG A 283 11.53 8.59 7.76
C ARG A 283 10.02 8.83 7.84
N ILE A 284 9.27 7.95 8.50
CA ILE A 284 7.83 8.14 8.69
C ILE A 284 7.56 9.35 9.57
N GLU A 285 8.32 9.52 10.66
CA GLU A 285 8.26 10.71 11.49
C GLU A 285 8.51 11.97 10.65
N GLN A 286 9.55 11.97 9.80
CA GLN A 286 9.87 13.08 8.92
C GLN A 286 8.69 13.40 7.97
N VAL A 287 8.10 12.39 7.34
CA VAL A 287 6.94 12.57 6.46
C VAL A 287 5.76 13.14 7.23
N VAL A 288 5.38 12.54 8.38
CA VAL A 288 4.29 13.04 9.22
C VAL A 288 4.52 14.49 9.62
N ARG A 289 5.74 14.86 10.02
CA ARG A 289 6.07 16.23 10.40
C ARG A 289 5.93 17.23 9.24
N LEU A 290 6.36 16.86 8.04
CA LEU A 290 6.43 17.80 6.91
C LEU A 290 5.15 17.86 6.08
N ILE A 291 4.40 16.76 5.99
CA ILE A 291 3.19 16.65 5.15
C ILE A 291 2.06 17.58 5.60
N ARG A 292 2.10 18.04 6.86
CA ARG A 292 1.19 19.08 7.37
C ARG A 292 1.19 20.32 6.48
N SER A 293 2.37 20.78 6.03
CA SER A 293 2.53 21.97 5.17
C SER A 293 1.92 21.79 3.77
N LYS A 294 1.68 20.54 3.38
CA LYS A 294 0.94 20.14 2.16
C LYS A 294 -0.58 20.12 2.38
N GLY A 295 -1.04 20.46 3.58
CA GLY A 295 -2.46 20.44 3.93
C GLY A 295 -3.01 19.03 4.16
N VAL A 296 -2.18 18.04 4.46
CA VAL A 296 -2.63 16.65 4.65
C VAL A 296 -2.76 16.32 6.15
N GLY A 297 -3.92 15.82 6.55
CA GLY A 297 -4.13 15.22 7.88
C GLY A 297 -3.84 13.72 7.86
N ILE A 298 -3.19 13.21 8.91
CA ILE A 298 -2.93 11.77 9.07
C ILE A 298 -3.48 11.34 10.42
N TYR A 299 -4.32 10.30 10.43
CA TYR A 299 -4.96 9.79 11.65
C TYR A 299 -4.56 8.35 11.87
N PHE A 300 -3.77 8.12 12.92
CA PHE A 300 -3.33 6.79 13.32
C PHE A 300 -4.40 6.13 14.19
N ILE A 301 -4.85 4.94 13.80
CA ILE A 301 -5.87 4.20 14.54
C ILE A 301 -5.25 2.91 15.04
N THR A 302 -5.27 2.69 16.34
CA THR A 302 -4.59 1.55 16.96
C THR A 302 -5.29 1.09 18.23
N GLN A 303 -4.82 0.02 18.85
CA GLN A 303 -5.37 -0.47 20.10
C GLN A 303 -4.85 0.33 21.29
N SER A 304 -3.55 0.66 21.31
CA SER A 304 -2.89 1.42 22.36
C SER A 304 -1.99 2.51 21.77
N PRO A 305 -1.87 3.69 22.40
CA PRO A 305 -0.88 4.70 22.00
C PRO A 305 0.54 4.14 21.92
N SER A 306 0.89 3.17 22.79
CA SER A 306 2.21 2.51 22.81
C SER A 306 2.57 1.76 21.53
N ASP A 307 1.61 1.54 20.62
CA ASP A 307 1.86 0.85 19.35
C ASP A 307 2.44 1.80 18.28
N VAL A 308 2.49 3.11 18.58
CA VAL A 308 3.06 4.15 17.73
C VAL A 308 4.31 4.72 18.41
N PRO A 309 5.44 4.91 17.71
CA PRO A 309 6.66 5.48 18.28
C PRO A 309 6.45 6.88 18.86
N ASP A 310 7.08 7.18 20.00
CA ASP A 310 6.98 8.47 20.70
C ASP A 310 7.24 9.68 19.80
N ALA A 311 8.21 9.56 18.88
CA ALA A 311 8.56 10.62 17.95
C ALA A 311 7.41 10.95 16.97
N VAL A 312 6.65 9.93 16.55
CA VAL A 312 5.43 10.10 15.73
C VAL A 312 4.27 10.57 16.61
N LEU A 313 4.06 9.97 17.80
CA LEU A 313 3.03 10.39 18.76
C LEU A 313 3.13 11.87 19.10
N GLY A 314 4.34 12.41 19.22
CA GLY A 314 4.61 13.83 19.45
C GLY A 314 4.14 14.76 18.34
N GLN A 315 3.92 14.24 17.13
CA GLN A 315 3.35 15.01 16.00
C GLN A 315 1.81 14.95 15.95
N LEU A 316 1.17 14.09 16.74
CA LEU A 316 -0.29 13.87 16.70
C LEU A 316 -1.00 14.85 17.66
N GLY A 317 -1.54 15.92 17.10
CA GLY A 317 -2.17 17.00 17.87
C GLY A 317 -3.55 16.67 18.42
N ASN A 318 -4.38 15.96 17.65
CA ASN A 318 -5.74 15.58 18.07
C ASN A 318 -5.72 14.16 18.68
N ARG A 319 -6.21 13.99 19.91
CA ARG A 319 -6.15 12.71 20.64
C ARG A 319 -7.55 12.26 21.06
N ILE A 320 -7.91 11.04 20.68
CA ILE A 320 -9.19 10.40 21.00
C ILE A 320 -8.89 8.99 21.52
N GLN A 321 -9.05 8.80 22.82
CA GLN A 321 -8.80 7.52 23.51
C GLN A 321 -10.13 6.92 23.96
N HIS A 322 -10.57 5.88 23.27
CA HIS A 322 -11.66 5.01 23.72
C HIS A 322 -11.20 4.11 24.86
N ALA A 323 -12.14 3.40 25.47
CA ALA A 323 -11.87 2.49 26.59
C ALA A 323 -10.69 1.53 26.32
N LEU A 324 -9.84 1.36 27.33
CA LEU A 324 -8.82 0.30 27.38
C LEU A 324 -9.23 -0.72 28.43
N ARG A 325 -8.98 -2.00 28.15
CA ARG A 325 -9.24 -3.07 29.11
C ARG A 325 -7.94 -3.38 29.86
N ALA A 326 -7.92 -3.16 31.17
CA ALA A 326 -6.75 -3.36 32.01
C ALA A 326 -6.82 -4.68 32.79
N PHE A 327 -6.45 -5.80 32.16
CA PHE A 327 -6.44 -7.12 32.83
C PHE A 327 -5.03 -7.57 33.24
N THR A 328 -4.01 -7.08 32.53
CA THR A 328 -2.62 -7.48 32.74
C THR A 328 -1.75 -6.28 33.19
N PRO A 329 -0.56 -6.53 33.77
CA PRO A 329 0.41 -5.46 34.05
C PRO A 329 0.87 -4.70 32.79
N ARG A 330 0.81 -5.33 31.62
CA ARG A 330 1.04 -4.65 30.33
C ARG A 330 -0.07 -3.65 30.04
N ASP A 331 -1.32 -4.05 30.25
CA ASP A 331 -2.47 -3.18 29.99
C ASP A 331 -2.51 -2.00 30.97
N GLN A 332 -2.19 -2.21 32.25
CA GLN A 332 -2.06 -1.13 33.22
C GLN A 332 -0.98 -0.11 32.82
N ARG A 333 0.14 -0.58 32.24
CA ARG A 333 1.14 0.30 31.65
C ARG A 333 0.59 1.06 30.44
N ALA A 334 -0.16 0.40 29.57
CA ALA A 334 -0.80 1.04 28.42
C ALA A 334 -1.79 2.14 28.86
N VAL A 335 -2.61 1.89 29.89
CA VAL A 335 -3.51 2.89 30.48
C VAL A 335 -2.75 4.10 31.01
N ARG A 336 -1.68 3.88 31.79
CA ARG A 336 -0.82 4.97 32.30
C ARG A 336 -0.21 5.80 31.19
N VAL A 337 0.38 5.14 30.20
CA VAL A 337 0.99 5.82 29.05
C VAL A 337 -0.07 6.64 28.31
N ALA A 338 -1.24 6.06 28.03
CA ALA A 338 -2.34 6.75 27.38
C ALA A 338 -2.79 7.99 28.17
N ALA A 339 -2.97 7.88 29.49
CA ALA A 339 -3.34 9.00 30.35
C ALA A 339 -2.31 10.14 30.31
N GLN A 340 -1.01 9.81 30.36
CA GLN A 340 0.09 10.77 30.32
C GLN A 340 0.23 11.50 28.99
N THR A 341 -0.40 11.01 27.92
CA THR A 341 -0.44 11.72 26.64
C THR A 341 -1.40 12.92 26.68
N PHE A 342 -2.35 12.98 27.61
CA PHE A 342 -3.33 14.05 27.60
C PHE A 342 -2.84 15.34 28.27
N ARG A 343 -3.36 16.49 27.81
CA ARG A 343 -3.27 17.71 28.61
C ARG A 343 -4.12 17.51 29.87
N PRO A 344 -3.56 17.70 31.08
CA PRO A 344 -4.30 17.45 32.32
C PRO A 344 -5.55 18.30 32.46
N ASN A 345 -6.60 17.71 33.02
CA ASN A 345 -7.82 18.39 33.45
C ASN A 345 -7.97 18.19 34.97
N PRO A 346 -7.91 19.26 35.79
CA PRO A 346 -8.02 19.14 37.25
C PRO A 346 -9.33 18.52 37.74
N ALA A 347 -10.39 18.55 36.93
CA ALA A 347 -11.69 17.98 37.26
C ALA A 347 -11.78 16.47 36.94
N LEU A 348 -10.76 15.87 36.31
CA LEU A 348 -10.82 14.51 35.79
C LEU A 348 -9.52 13.75 36.05
N ASP A 349 -9.62 12.63 36.78
CA ASP A 349 -8.54 11.65 36.84
C ASP A 349 -8.50 10.87 35.52
N THR A 350 -7.54 11.20 34.67
CA THR A 350 -7.43 10.63 33.33
C THR A 350 -7.13 9.13 33.38
N GLU A 351 -6.30 8.68 34.32
CA GLU A 351 -5.91 7.27 34.43
C GLU A 351 -7.10 6.42 34.89
N GLN A 352 -7.83 6.90 35.90
CA GLN A 352 -9.03 6.24 36.39
C GLN A 352 -10.11 6.17 35.29
N VAL A 353 -10.44 7.31 34.67
CA VAL A 353 -11.54 7.40 33.72
C VAL A 353 -11.34 6.53 32.48
N ILE A 354 -10.11 6.34 31.97
CA ILE A 354 -9.83 5.44 30.83
C ILE A 354 -10.44 4.05 31.03
N THR A 355 -10.40 3.54 32.27
CA THR A 355 -10.89 2.19 32.61
C THR A 355 -12.41 2.13 32.83
N GLU A 356 -13.04 3.27 33.06
CA GLU A 356 -14.47 3.44 33.33
C GLU A 356 -15.28 3.84 32.08
N LEU A 357 -14.62 4.14 30.96
CA LEU A 357 -15.27 4.53 29.72
C LEU A 357 -16.20 3.42 29.21
N GLY A 358 -17.45 3.80 28.93
CA GLY A 358 -18.42 2.97 28.25
C GLY A 358 -18.19 2.90 26.73
N VAL A 359 -18.98 2.05 26.04
CA VAL A 359 -18.93 1.95 24.58
C VAL A 359 -19.39 3.26 23.93
N GLY A 360 -18.53 3.84 23.09
CA GLY A 360 -18.77 5.12 22.43
C GLY A 360 -18.54 6.33 23.34
N GLU A 361 -17.94 6.16 24.51
CA GLU A 361 -17.31 7.25 25.24
C GLU A 361 -15.80 7.24 24.96
N ALA A 362 -15.19 8.41 24.94
CA ALA A 362 -13.76 8.56 24.77
C ALA A 362 -13.23 9.72 25.61
N LEU A 363 -11.96 9.65 26.01
CA LEU A 363 -11.22 10.82 26.43
C LEU A 363 -10.72 11.56 25.19
N VAL A 364 -11.06 12.83 25.10
CA VAL A 364 -10.78 13.66 23.92
C VAL A 364 -9.99 14.90 24.34
N SER A 365 -8.92 15.17 23.60
CA SER A 365 -8.16 16.42 23.65
C SER A 365 -7.86 16.82 22.21
N VAL A 366 -8.40 17.96 21.80
CA VAL A 366 -8.27 18.51 20.44
C VAL A 366 -7.46 19.79 20.50
N LEU A 367 -7.20 20.42 19.36
CA LEU A 367 -6.45 21.67 19.32
C LEU A 367 -7.37 22.89 19.33
N ASP A 368 -7.01 23.89 20.11
CA ASP A 368 -7.64 25.21 20.11
C ASP A 368 -7.24 26.05 18.87
N ASP A 369 -7.71 27.29 18.82
CA ASP A 369 -7.46 28.24 17.75
C ASP A 369 -5.97 28.58 17.56
N ARG A 370 -5.17 28.44 18.61
CA ARG A 370 -3.70 28.66 18.64
C ARG A 370 -2.92 27.37 18.37
N GLY A 371 -3.60 26.23 18.20
CA GLY A 371 -2.98 24.93 18.00
C GLY A 371 -2.44 24.30 19.28
N SER A 372 -2.89 24.76 20.46
CA SER A 372 -2.56 24.15 21.74
C SER A 372 -3.61 23.08 22.11
N PRO A 373 -3.21 21.94 22.70
CA PRO A 373 -4.18 20.94 23.17
C PRO A 373 -5.14 21.52 24.21
N THR A 374 -6.43 21.22 24.08
CA THR A 374 -7.44 21.49 25.09
C THR A 374 -7.28 20.53 26.27
N PRO A 375 -7.68 20.90 27.51
CA PRO A 375 -7.74 19.95 28.61
C PRO A 375 -8.58 18.74 28.20
N VAL A 376 -8.19 17.55 28.65
CA VAL A 376 -8.90 16.32 28.29
C VAL A 376 -10.30 16.27 28.88
N GLU A 377 -11.27 15.81 28.09
CA GLU A 377 -12.66 15.68 28.49
C GLU A 377 -13.18 14.25 28.26
N ARG A 378 -14.01 13.75 29.18
CA ARG A 378 -14.81 12.53 28.96
C ARG A 378 -15.97 12.89 28.03
N THR A 379 -15.84 12.50 26.77
CA THR A 379 -16.75 12.87 25.69
C THR A 379 -17.61 11.69 25.28
N LEU A 380 -18.93 11.89 25.22
CA LEU A 380 -19.83 10.98 24.54
C LEU A 380 -19.74 11.24 23.04
N ILE A 381 -19.20 10.28 22.27
CA ILE A 381 -19.06 10.41 20.81
C ILE A 381 -20.44 10.47 20.15
N ARG A 382 -20.62 11.39 19.21
CA ARG A 382 -21.86 11.54 18.45
C ARG A 382 -22.17 10.26 17.66
N PRO A 383 -23.46 9.97 17.39
CA PRO A 383 -23.80 8.93 16.43
C PRO A 383 -23.37 9.33 15.00
N PRO A 384 -22.99 8.37 14.14
CA PRO A 384 -22.71 8.64 12.74
C PRO A 384 -24.00 9.01 11.98
N SER A 385 -23.87 9.82 10.94
CA SER A 385 -24.95 10.11 9.98
C SER A 385 -25.18 8.96 9.00
N SER A 386 -24.14 8.18 8.74
CA SER A 386 -24.15 7.05 7.82
C SER A 386 -24.38 5.72 8.54
N ARG A 387 -24.62 4.65 7.76
CA ARG A 387 -24.93 3.32 8.29
C ARG A 387 -23.78 2.77 9.13
N MET A 388 -24.10 2.21 10.30
CA MET A 388 -23.14 1.45 11.11
C MET A 388 -23.06 0.02 10.59
N GLY A 389 -21.85 -0.47 10.33
CA GLY A 389 -21.60 -1.79 9.78
C GLY A 389 -21.52 -1.80 8.25
N PRO A 390 -21.30 -2.97 7.63
CA PRO A 390 -21.03 -3.05 6.21
C PRO A 390 -22.25 -2.81 5.30
N LEU A 391 -21.96 -2.48 4.05
CA LEU A 391 -22.91 -2.70 2.95
C LEU A 391 -23.09 -4.20 2.70
N ASN A 392 -24.24 -4.57 2.13
CA ASN A 392 -24.37 -5.88 1.52
C ASN A 392 -23.68 -5.92 0.13
N ALA A 393 -23.55 -7.12 -0.44
CA ALA A 393 -22.86 -7.31 -1.71
C ALA A 393 -23.54 -6.57 -2.88
N GLU A 394 -24.87 -6.55 -2.93
CA GLU A 394 -25.62 -5.89 -4.00
C GLU A 394 -25.43 -4.36 -3.97
N GLU A 395 -25.50 -3.76 -2.78
CA GLU A 395 -25.24 -2.35 -2.56
C GLU A 395 -23.81 -1.97 -2.95
N ARG A 396 -22.83 -2.80 -2.61
CA ARG A 396 -21.43 -2.60 -3.00
C ARG A 396 -21.25 -2.65 -4.51
N GLN A 397 -21.83 -3.65 -5.18
CA GLN A 397 -21.74 -3.78 -6.64
C GLN A 397 -22.41 -2.60 -7.36
N GLU A 398 -23.54 -2.10 -6.84
CA GLU A 398 -24.17 -0.91 -7.39
C GLU A 398 -23.29 0.34 -7.24
N ARG A 399 -22.57 0.48 -6.12
CA ARG A 399 -21.60 1.57 -5.93
C ARG A 399 -20.42 1.48 -6.90
N LEU A 400 -19.93 0.28 -7.19
CA LEU A 400 -18.87 0.07 -8.18
C LEU A 400 -19.35 0.44 -9.59
N ARG A 401 -20.53 -0.03 -9.97
CA ARG A 401 -21.13 0.22 -11.29
C ARG A 401 -21.42 1.69 -11.57
N THR A 402 -21.80 2.44 -10.54
CA THR A 402 -22.13 3.88 -10.64
C THR A 402 -20.95 4.80 -10.37
N SER A 403 -19.78 4.24 -10.07
CA SER A 403 -18.55 5.01 -9.83
C SER A 403 -18.07 5.69 -11.11
N VAL A 404 -17.50 6.88 -10.97
CA VAL A 404 -16.85 7.60 -12.08
C VAL A 404 -15.61 6.88 -12.62
N LEU A 405 -15.06 5.93 -11.85
CA LEU A 405 -13.91 5.10 -12.23
C LEU A 405 -14.30 3.73 -12.81
N ALA A 406 -15.60 3.45 -12.97
CA ALA A 406 -16.05 2.21 -13.57
C ALA A 406 -15.47 2.04 -14.99
N GLY A 407 -14.88 0.88 -15.28
CA GLY A 407 -14.22 0.61 -16.56
C GLY A 407 -12.81 1.17 -16.71
N VAL A 408 -12.34 2.05 -15.81
CA VAL A 408 -10.99 2.64 -15.91
C VAL A 408 -9.91 1.62 -15.56
N TYR A 409 -10.15 0.81 -14.51
CA TYR A 409 -9.17 -0.14 -13.97
C TYR A 409 -9.51 -1.61 -14.26
N ASP A 410 -10.64 -1.87 -14.90
CA ASP A 410 -11.19 -3.22 -15.07
C ASP A 410 -10.25 -4.09 -15.94
N GLU A 411 -9.73 -3.53 -17.03
CA GLU A 411 -8.83 -4.23 -17.94
C GLU A 411 -7.36 -3.86 -17.66
N PRO A 412 -6.49 -4.86 -17.40
CA PRO A 412 -5.06 -4.60 -17.28
C PRO A 412 -4.48 -4.21 -18.65
N LEU A 413 -3.58 -3.23 -18.64
CA LEU A 413 -2.85 -2.76 -19.82
C LEU A 413 -1.46 -3.37 -19.83
N ASP A 414 -1.12 -4.11 -20.88
CA ASP A 414 0.21 -4.68 -21.08
C ASP A 414 0.97 -3.91 -22.18
N ARG A 415 1.85 -3.00 -21.76
CA ARG A 415 2.70 -2.20 -22.67
C ARG A 415 4.02 -2.94 -22.90
N GLU A 416 4.80 -2.47 -23.89
CA GLU A 416 6.16 -2.97 -24.05
C GLU A 416 7.03 -2.50 -22.86
N SER A 417 7.43 -3.44 -22.01
CA SER A 417 8.27 -3.19 -20.85
C SER A 417 9.57 -4.02 -20.89
N ALA A 418 10.34 -4.00 -19.80
CA ALA A 418 11.63 -4.68 -19.75
C ALA A 418 11.52 -6.17 -20.12
N TYR A 419 10.43 -6.84 -19.72
CA TYR A 419 10.20 -8.24 -20.07
C TYR A 419 10.08 -8.44 -21.58
N GLU A 420 9.22 -7.69 -22.27
CA GLU A 420 8.97 -7.82 -23.70
C GLU A 420 10.24 -7.55 -24.50
N ILE A 421 10.97 -6.48 -24.15
CA ILE A 421 12.23 -6.10 -24.82
C ILE A 421 13.26 -7.21 -24.67
N LEU A 422 13.46 -7.72 -23.45
CA LEU A 422 14.44 -8.78 -23.16
C LEU A 422 14.06 -10.11 -23.83
N LYS A 423 12.77 -10.43 -23.88
CA LYS A 423 12.27 -11.60 -24.58
C LYS A 423 12.53 -11.51 -26.08
N GLN A 424 12.22 -10.37 -26.71
CA GLN A 424 12.51 -10.14 -28.13
C GLN A 424 14.02 -10.25 -28.44
N GLN A 425 14.88 -9.70 -27.59
CA GLN A 425 16.33 -9.80 -27.75
C GLN A 425 16.82 -11.25 -27.66
N ALA A 426 16.30 -12.04 -26.72
CA ALA A 426 16.63 -13.44 -26.57
C ALA A 426 16.18 -14.28 -27.78
N GLU A 427 14.97 -14.03 -28.28
CA GLU A 427 14.45 -14.69 -29.49
C GLU A 427 15.30 -14.34 -30.72
N ALA A 428 15.66 -13.07 -30.91
CA ALA A 428 16.54 -12.64 -32.00
C ALA A 428 17.94 -13.29 -31.94
N ALA A 429 18.55 -13.39 -30.75
CA ALA A 429 19.84 -14.04 -30.57
C ALA A 429 19.80 -15.54 -30.92
N LEU A 430 18.71 -16.23 -30.56
CA LEU A 430 18.50 -17.64 -30.90
C LEU A 430 18.34 -17.84 -32.41
N ASP A 431 17.62 -16.94 -33.09
CA ASP A 431 17.44 -16.98 -34.54
C ASP A 431 18.75 -16.71 -35.29
N GLU A 432 19.57 -15.77 -34.81
CA GLU A 432 20.90 -15.52 -35.35
C GLU A 432 21.83 -16.73 -35.17
N GLU A 433 21.81 -17.38 -34.01
CA GLU A 433 22.64 -18.56 -33.74
C GLU A 433 22.20 -19.78 -34.57
N GLN A 434 20.89 -19.98 -34.74
CA GLN A 434 20.33 -20.99 -35.65
C GLN A 434 20.71 -20.69 -37.11
N THR A 435 20.62 -19.43 -37.54
CA THR A 435 21.02 -19.02 -38.89
C THR A 435 22.53 -19.18 -39.11
N ALA A 436 23.35 -18.88 -38.10
CA ALA A 436 24.81 -19.05 -38.13
C ALA A 436 25.23 -20.52 -38.14
N THR A 437 24.52 -21.40 -37.41
CA THR A 437 24.77 -22.85 -37.44
C THR A 437 24.35 -23.47 -38.77
N VAL A 438 23.22 -23.07 -39.36
CA VAL A 438 22.83 -23.48 -40.72
C VAL A 438 23.83 -23.00 -41.77
N ARG A 439 24.29 -21.73 -41.70
CA ARG A 439 25.36 -21.21 -42.59
C ARG A 439 26.70 -21.92 -42.40
N ARG A 440 27.09 -22.31 -41.19
CA ARG A 440 28.31 -23.10 -40.93
C ARG A 440 28.21 -24.51 -41.51
N GLN A 441 27.01 -25.10 -41.55
CA GLN A 441 26.77 -26.43 -42.14
C GLN A 441 26.68 -26.40 -43.68
N GLN A 442 26.41 -25.24 -44.29
CA GLN A 442 26.36 -25.05 -45.75
C GLN A 442 27.68 -24.58 -46.37
N LYS A 443 28.73 -24.31 -45.57
CA LYS A 443 30.07 -24.08 -46.13
C LYS A 443 30.59 -25.39 -46.78
N PRO A 444 31.00 -25.39 -48.06
CA PRO A 444 31.60 -26.57 -48.68
C PRO A 444 32.86 -26.96 -47.90
N PRO A 445 33.15 -28.27 -47.74
CA PRO A 445 34.36 -28.69 -47.03
C PRO A 445 35.58 -28.04 -47.69
N ALA A 446 36.36 -27.31 -46.89
CA ALA A 446 37.63 -26.77 -47.33
C ALA A 446 38.48 -27.92 -47.90
N ARG A 447 38.97 -27.77 -49.14
CA ARG A 447 39.86 -28.72 -49.82
C ARG A 447 40.97 -29.13 -48.85
N ALA A 448 40.94 -30.39 -48.41
CA ALA A 448 42.01 -30.98 -47.61
C ALA A 448 43.31 -31.03 -48.44
N PRO A 449 44.49 -30.74 -47.85
CA PRO A 449 45.76 -30.91 -48.54
C PRO A 449 46.00 -32.40 -48.82
N ALA A 450 46.39 -32.72 -50.05
CA ALA A 450 46.62 -34.07 -50.52
C ALA A 450 47.77 -34.74 -49.73
N LYS A 451 47.47 -35.86 -49.07
CA LYS A 451 48.48 -36.83 -48.59
C LYS A 451 48.63 -37.97 -49.61
N PRO A 452 49.85 -38.52 -49.78
CA PRO A 452 50.11 -39.54 -50.79
C PRO A 452 49.59 -40.92 -50.37
N ARG A 453 49.25 -41.71 -51.40
CA ARG A 453 48.59 -43.03 -51.37
C ARG A 453 49.45 -44.11 -50.71
N GLY A 454 48.79 -44.98 -49.93
CA GLY A 454 49.27 -46.33 -49.63
C GLY A 454 48.28 -47.11 -48.75
N GLY A 455 47.81 -48.26 -49.23
CA GLY A 455 47.18 -49.31 -48.41
C GLY A 455 45.66 -49.46 -48.56
N ARG A 456 45.23 -50.65 -48.98
CA ARG A 456 43.86 -51.10 -49.30
C ARG A 456 43.32 -51.90 -48.09
N GLY A 457 42.09 -51.64 -47.64
CA GLY A 457 41.41 -52.47 -46.63
C GLY A 457 40.15 -51.84 -46.01
N ASP A 458 38.99 -52.18 -46.56
CA ASP A 458 37.60 -52.20 -46.06
C ASP A 458 37.07 -51.26 -44.94
N THR A 459 36.17 -50.37 -45.38
CA THR A 459 34.86 -49.97 -44.83
C THR A 459 34.20 -51.03 -43.92
N VAL A 460 33.56 -50.74 -42.77
CA VAL A 460 32.28 -50.02 -42.57
C VAL A 460 32.10 -49.70 -41.06
N ILE A 461 32.40 -48.49 -40.56
CA ILE A 461 31.77 -47.92 -39.32
C ILE A 461 31.87 -46.36 -39.31
N THR A 462 31.55 -45.68 -40.40
CA THR A 462 31.56 -44.19 -40.48
C THR A 462 30.24 -43.63 -40.99
N ALA A 463 29.12 -44.15 -40.49
CA ALA A 463 27.79 -43.60 -40.73
C ALA A 463 27.02 -43.23 -39.45
N THR A 464 27.50 -43.63 -38.27
CA THR A 464 26.78 -43.46 -36.98
C THR A 464 27.10 -42.18 -36.22
N VAL A 465 28.09 -41.37 -36.66
CA VAL A 465 28.47 -40.12 -35.97
C VAL A 465 27.73 -38.88 -36.53
N LYS A 466 27.04 -39.00 -37.67
CA LYS A 466 26.45 -37.84 -38.37
C LYS A 466 25.01 -37.50 -37.96
N SER A 467 24.31 -38.39 -37.24
CA SER A 467 22.93 -38.16 -36.78
C SER A 467 22.82 -37.66 -35.34
N THR A 468 23.81 -37.91 -34.49
CA THR A 468 23.84 -37.48 -33.07
C THR A 468 24.13 -35.99 -32.89
N ALA A 469 24.71 -35.32 -33.89
CA ALA A 469 24.93 -33.87 -33.85
C ALA A 469 23.67 -33.03 -34.14
N ARG A 470 22.59 -33.62 -34.67
CA ARG A 470 21.34 -32.88 -34.98
C ARG A 470 20.41 -32.71 -33.79
N SER A 471 20.46 -33.59 -32.80
CA SER A 471 19.54 -33.56 -31.65
C SER A 471 20.06 -32.77 -30.45
N ILE A 472 21.39 -32.61 -30.33
CA ILE A 472 22.03 -31.99 -29.16
C ILE A 472 21.90 -30.45 -29.19
N GLY A 473 21.94 -29.83 -30.37
CA GLY A 473 21.79 -28.36 -30.51
C GLY A 473 20.38 -27.85 -30.18
N THR A 474 19.34 -28.62 -30.53
CA THR A 474 17.94 -28.25 -30.29
C THR A 474 17.48 -28.44 -28.84
N GLN A 475 18.22 -29.18 -28.02
CA GLN A 475 17.87 -29.41 -26.60
C GLN A 475 18.43 -28.33 -25.68
N ILE A 476 19.64 -27.83 -25.94
CA ILE A 476 20.29 -26.83 -25.09
C ILE A 476 19.60 -25.47 -25.19
N GLY A 477 19.21 -25.03 -26.40
CA GLY A 477 18.43 -23.80 -26.59
C GLY A 477 17.03 -23.86 -25.98
N ARG A 478 16.38 -25.04 -26.01
CA ARG A 478 15.08 -25.26 -25.34
C ARG A 478 15.19 -25.35 -23.83
N GLU A 479 16.32 -25.76 -23.27
CA GLU A 479 16.54 -25.79 -21.82
C GLU A 479 16.84 -24.41 -21.25
N VAL A 480 17.58 -23.55 -21.96
CA VAL A 480 17.78 -22.13 -21.57
C VAL A 480 16.46 -21.36 -21.66
N MET A 481 15.69 -21.59 -22.73
CA MET A 481 14.35 -21.02 -22.90
C MET A 481 13.34 -21.58 -21.89
N ARG A 482 13.50 -22.83 -21.40
CA ARG A 482 12.78 -23.36 -20.23
C ARG A 482 13.30 -22.84 -18.89
N GLY A 483 14.54 -22.38 -18.78
CA GLY A 483 15.03 -21.68 -17.60
C GLY A 483 14.35 -20.32 -17.43
N LEU A 484 14.04 -19.65 -18.54
CA LEU A 484 13.34 -18.36 -18.60
C LEU A 484 11.80 -18.48 -18.63
N LEU A 485 11.23 -19.56 -19.18
CA LEU A 485 9.77 -19.77 -19.30
C LEU A 485 9.19 -20.90 -18.41
N GLY A 486 10.03 -21.74 -17.81
CA GLY A 486 9.61 -22.97 -17.12
C GLY A 486 9.23 -22.79 -15.66
N SER A 487 9.39 -21.61 -15.06
CA SER A 487 8.94 -21.35 -13.69
C SER A 487 7.44 -21.02 -13.58
N LEU A 488 6.70 -20.90 -14.70
CA LEU A 488 5.28 -20.50 -14.69
C LEU A 488 4.33 -21.46 -15.44
N SER A 489 4.80 -22.48 -16.17
CA SER A 489 3.91 -23.38 -16.92
C SER A 489 3.47 -24.66 -16.17
N ARG A 490 3.58 -24.69 -14.83
CA ARG A 490 3.03 -25.77 -13.98
C ARG A 490 2.27 -25.20 -12.78
N GLY A 491 1.16 -24.53 -13.09
CA GLY A 491 0.03 -24.37 -12.18
C GLY A 491 -1.21 -24.78 -12.96
N ARG A 492 -1.88 -25.83 -12.51
CA ARG A 492 -3.19 -26.26 -13.01
C ARG A 492 -4.21 -26.01 -11.92
#